data_AF-A0A1F9BP83-F1
#
_entry.id   AF-A0A1F9BP83-F1
#
_cell.length_a   1.000
_cell.length_b   1.000
_cell.length_c   1.000
_cell.angle_alpha   90.00
_cell.angle_beta   90.00
_cell.angle_gamma   90.00
#
_symmetry.space_group_name_H-M   'P 1'
#
loop_
_entity.id
_entity.type
_entity.pdbx_description
1 polymer ?
#
loop_
_entity_poly.entity_id
_entity_poly.type
_entity_poly.pdbx_seq_one_letter_code
_entity_poly.pdbx_strand_id
1 'polypeptide(L)'
;MLKIFLLTLMFLTFTLSLAMANGDHPSQVTDPKEFKILKEKSIDPKTGLPKTLDPNLFKGKAKQAYQIAQEIPEVLAKMPCFCECEAFGHENLLDCFVDRHGAG
;
A
#
# COMPACT_ATOMS: atom_id res chain seq x y z
N MET A 1 -20.12 21.73 -40.16
CA MET A 1 -18.82 21.05 -40.37
C MET A 1 -17.84 21.37 -39.24
N LEU A 2 -17.36 22.60 -39.08
CA LEU A 2 -16.40 22.98 -38.02
C LEU A 2 -16.89 22.75 -36.58
N LYS A 3 -18.18 23.00 -36.31
CA LYS A 3 -18.77 22.85 -34.97
C LYS A 3 -18.92 21.39 -34.54
N ILE A 4 -19.20 20.50 -35.51
CA ILE A 4 -19.23 19.05 -35.30
C ILE A 4 -17.81 18.54 -35.02
N PHE A 5 -16.82 19.05 -35.77
CA PHE A 5 -15.41 18.71 -35.56
C PHE A 5 -14.87 19.15 -34.19
N LEU A 6 -15.26 20.35 -33.72
CA LEU A 6 -14.92 20.86 -32.38
C LEU A 6 -15.58 20.02 -31.28
N LEU A 7 -16.84 19.62 -31.46
CA LEU A 7 -17.57 18.77 -30.52
C LEU A 7 -16.94 17.37 -30.43
N THR A 8 -16.55 16.78 -31.56
CA THR A 8 -15.89 15.46 -31.58
C THR A 8 -14.49 15.52 -30.96
N LEU A 9 -13.74 16.62 -31.13
CA LEU A 9 -12.41 16.79 -30.54
C LEU A 9 -12.48 16.99 -29.01
N MET A 10 -13.49 17.71 -28.52
CA MET A 10 -13.76 17.80 -27.08
C MET A 10 -14.17 16.46 -26.47
N PHE A 11 -14.99 15.67 -27.18
CA PHE A 11 -15.38 14.35 -26.71
C PHE A 11 -14.20 13.37 -26.68
N LEU A 12 -13.31 13.44 -27.67
CA LEU A 12 -12.11 12.60 -27.78
C LEU A 12 -11.06 12.90 -26.70
N THR A 13 -10.91 14.17 -26.31
CA THR A 13 -10.01 14.57 -25.22
C THR A 13 -10.57 14.24 -23.84
N PHE A 14 -11.90 14.26 -23.69
CA PHE A 14 -12.58 13.87 -22.45
C PHE A 14 -12.46 12.37 -22.18
N THR A 15 -12.60 11.51 -23.19
CA THR A 15 -12.43 10.05 -23.02
C THR A 15 -10.99 9.64 -22.70
N LEU A 16 -10.00 10.36 -23.23
CA LEU A 16 -8.59 10.08 -22.93
C LEU A 16 -8.22 10.38 -21.46
N SER A 17 -8.92 11.32 -20.83
CA SER A 17 -8.69 11.69 -19.42
C SER A 17 -9.24 10.66 -18.43
N LEU A 18 -10.28 9.88 -18.80
CA LEU A 18 -10.86 8.85 -17.93
C LEU A 18 -10.04 7.56 -17.87
N ALA A 19 -9.15 7.30 -18.83
CA ALA A 19 -8.34 6.09 -18.85
C ALA A 19 -7.25 6.03 -17.75
N MET A 20 -7.04 7.11 -17.00
CA MET A 20 -5.98 7.26 -16.00
C MET A 20 -6.50 7.22 -14.54
N ALA A 21 -7.67 6.64 -14.27
CA ALA A 21 -8.24 6.58 -12.91
C ALA A 21 -7.96 5.26 -12.16
N ASN A 22 -7.54 4.21 -12.86
CA ASN A 22 -7.28 2.91 -12.24
C ASN A 22 -5.77 2.70 -12.15
N GLY A 23 -5.15 3.38 -11.19
CA GLY A 23 -3.85 2.94 -10.70
C GLY A 23 -4.05 1.59 -10.03
N ASP A 24 -3.59 0.51 -10.66
CA ASP A 24 -3.44 -0.82 -10.09
C ASP A 24 -2.48 -0.75 -8.89
N HIS A 25 -2.96 -0.23 -7.76
CA HIS A 25 -2.29 -0.45 -6.48
C HIS A 25 -2.71 -1.84 -6.02
N PRO A 26 -1.78 -2.81 -5.86
CA PRO A 26 -2.12 -4.07 -5.23
C PRO A 26 -2.82 -3.76 -3.90
N SER A 27 -4.00 -4.34 -3.73
CA SER A 27 -4.94 -3.96 -2.68
C SER A 27 -4.35 -4.23 -1.30
N GLN A 28 -4.53 -3.28 -0.40
CA GLN A 28 -4.50 -3.50 1.05
C GLN A 28 -5.33 -4.76 1.40
N VAL A 29 -4.80 -5.61 2.28
CA VAL A 29 -5.53 -6.80 2.73
C VAL A 29 -6.54 -6.35 3.77
N THR A 30 -7.83 -6.44 3.44
CA THR A 30 -8.91 -5.97 4.31
C THR A 30 -9.54 -7.09 5.12
N ASP A 31 -9.28 -8.35 4.78
CA ASP A 31 -9.73 -9.48 5.59
C ASP A 31 -8.69 -9.78 6.69
N PRO A 32 -9.06 -9.72 7.99
CA PRO A 32 -8.11 -9.91 9.09
C PRO A 32 -7.53 -11.33 9.15
N LYS A 33 -8.26 -12.33 8.66
CA LYS A 33 -7.76 -13.71 8.61
C LYS A 33 -6.72 -13.87 7.51
N GLU A 34 -6.94 -13.23 6.36
CA GLU A 34 -5.96 -13.17 5.28
C GLU A 34 -4.70 -12.43 5.72
N PHE A 35 -4.83 -11.29 6.39
CA PHE A 35 -3.69 -10.57 6.95
C PHE A 35 -2.91 -11.42 7.95
N LYS A 36 -3.60 -12.13 8.85
CA LYS A 36 -2.94 -13.04 9.81
C LYS A 36 -2.13 -14.14 9.10
N ILE A 37 -2.68 -14.73 8.04
CA ILE A 37 -1.97 -15.75 7.24
C ILE A 37 -0.76 -15.12 6.53
N LEU A 38 -0.88 -13.90 6.01
CA LEU A 38 0.21 -13.18 5.38
C LEU A 38 1.34 -12.89 6.38
N LYS A 39 0.99 -12.34 7.55
CA LYS A 39 1.92 -12.03 8.65
C LYS A 39 2.68 -13.27 9.11
N GLU A 40 1.97 -14.39 9.33
CA GLU A 40 2.60 -15.66 9.73
C GLU A 40 3.61 -16.16 8.68
N LYS A 41 3.25 -16.06 7.39
CA LYS A 41 4.13 -16.46 6.28
C LYS A 41 5.34 -15.54 6.12
N SER A 42 5.27 -14.30 6.60
CA SER A 42 6.35 -13.32 6.47
C SER A 42 7.31 -13.31 7.66
N ILE A 43 7.06 -14.09 8.72
CA ILE A 43 7.95 -14.16 9.89
C ILE A 43 9.37 -14.55 9.48
N ASP A 44 10.34 -13.73 9.87
CA ASP A 44 11.75 -14.09 9.78
C ASP A 44 12.12 -15.05 10.92
N PRO A 45 12.64 -16.26 10.64
CA PRO A 45 12.97 -17.23 11.67
C PRO A 45 14.09 -16.78 12.61
N LYS A 46 14.90 -15.77 12.24
CA LYS A 46 15.98 -15.26 13.09
C LYS A 46 15.49 -14.24 14.11
N THR A 47 14.57 -13.37 13.72
CA THR A 47 14.09 -12.27 14.58
C THR A 47 12.74 -12.58 15.23
N GLY A 48 11.97 -13.51 14.65
CA GLY A 48 10.58 -13.77 15.06
C GLY A 48 9.61 -12.66 14.67
N LEU A 49 10.04 -11.69 13.87
CA LEU A 49 9.20 -10.57 13.42
C LEU A 49 8.80 -10.73 11.95
N PRO A 50 7.63 -10.21 11.54
CA PRO A 50 7.22 -10.24 10.15
C PRO A 50 8.13 -9.34 9.30
N LYS A 51 8.47 -9.81 8.10
CA LYS A 51 9.18 -9.01 7.11
C LYS A 51 8.23 -7.99 6.50
N THR A 52 8.75 -6.79 6.27
CA THR A 52 8.06 -5.75 5.51
C THR A 52 8.14 -6.03 4.00
N LEU A 53 7.28 -5.38 3.22
CA LEU A 53 7.40 -5.40 1.77
C LEU A 53 8.69 -4.75 1.28
N ASP A 54 9.17 -5.18 0.10
CA ASP A 54 10.36 -4.61 -0.54
C ASP A 54 10.12 -3.12 -0.84
N PRO A 55 10.95 -2.21 -0.30
CA PRO A 55 10.79 -0.78 -0.53
C PRO A 55 10.88 -0.36 -2.01
N ASN A 56 11.49 -1.18 -2.88
CA ASN A 56 11.56 -0.91 -4.32
C ASN A 56 10.21 -1.04 -5.03
N LEU A 57 9.19 -1.57 -4.36
CA LEU A 57 7.80 -1.58 -4.83
C LEU A 57 7.13 -0.20 -4.73
N PHE A 58 7.80 0.79 -4.11
CA PHE A 58 7.26 2.10 -3.83
C PHE A 58 8.17 3.22 -4.34
N LYS A 59 7.67 4.46 -4.33
CA LYS A 59 8.42 5.68 -4.70
C LYS A 59 8.23 6.76 -3.63
N GLY A 60 9.11 7.77 -3.65
CA GLY A 60 9.00 8.94 -2.76
C GLY A 60 9.00 8.57 -1.27
N LYS A 61 8.13 9.25 -0.50
CA LYS A 61 8.02 9.07 0.96
C LYS A 61 7.63 7.65 1.36
N ALA A 62 6.77 6.98 0.58
CA ALA A 62 6.40 5.60 0.83
C ALA A 62 7.64 4.70 0.77
N LYS A 63 8.46 4.79 -0.30
CA LYS A 63 9.73 4.05 -0.36
C LYS A 63 10.60 4.26 0.87
N GLN A 64 10.78 5.52 1.28
CA GLN A 64 11.58 5.85 2.46
C GLN A 64 11.00 5.22 3.75
N ALA A 65 9.68 5.24 3.90
CA ALA A 65 9.02 4.64 5.05
C ALA A 65 9.22 3.11 5.11
N TYR A 66 9.06 2.40 3.99
CA TYR A 66 9.34 0.95 3.94
C TYR A 66 10.81 0.62 4.15
N GLN A 67 11.76 1.46 3.69
CA GLN A 67 13.19 1.29 3.98
C GLN A 67 13.45 1.35 5.48
N ILE A 68 12.96 2.40 6.14
CA ILE A 68 13.10 2.56 7.59
C ILE A 68 12.44 1.38 8.32
N ALA A 69 11.25 0.96 7.90
CA ALA A 69 10.55 -0.17 8.52
C ALA A 69 11.34 -1.48 8.41
N GLN A 70 12.06 -1.69 7.31
CA GLN A 70 12.96 -2.83 7.13
C GLN A 70 14.22 -2.73 8.00
N GLU A 71 14.73 -1.52 8.26
CA GLU A 71 15.94 -1.27 9.05
C GLU A 71 15.70 -1.39 10.56
N ILE A 72 14.52 -0.98 11.06
CA ILE A 72 14.19 -0.94 12.50
C ILE A 72 12.90 -1.69 12.87
N PRO A 73 12.71 -2.96 12.42
CA PRO A 73 11.46 -3.67 12.64
C PRO A 73 11.14 -3.88 14.13
N GLU A 74 12.16 -4.10 14.97
CA GLU A 74 11.99 -4.28 16.42
C GLU A 74 11.45 -3.03 17.12
N VAL A 75 11.79 -1.83 16.61
CA VAL A 75 11.28 -0.58 17.15
C VAL A 75 9.82 -0.46 16.77
N LEU A 76 9.47 -0.65 15.49
CA LEU A 76 8.10 -0.51 15.00
C LEU A 76 7.15 -1.55 15.62
N ALA A 77 7.63 -2.77 15.88
CA ALA A 77 6.86 -3.81 16.55
C ALA A 77 6.44 -3.42 17.99
N LYS A 78 7.15 -2.48 18.61
CA LYS A 78 6.85 -1.96 19.96
C LYS A 78 6.04 -0.66 19.93
N MET A 79 5.84 -0.07 18.76
CA MET A 79 5.13 1.19 18.62
C MET A 79 3.64 0.93 18.34
N PRO A 80 2.74 1.66 19.00
CA PRO A 80 1.33 1.61 18.65
C PRO A 80 1.12 2.09 17.22
N CYS A 81 0.15 1.48 16.54
CA CYS A 81 -0.40 2.02 15.32
C CYS A 81 -1.53 3.00 15.69
N PHE A 82 -1.61 4.14 14.97
CA PHE A 82 -2.65 5.15 15.19
C PHE A 82 -3.58 5.30 13.98
N CYS A 83 -3.56 4.33 13.06
CA CYS A 83 -4.38 4.34 11.85
C CYS A 83 -5.80 3.81 12.07
N GLU A 84 -6.12 3.31 13.26
CA GLU A 84 -7.41 2.65 13.57
C GLU A 84 -7.69 1.44 12.63
N CYS A 85 -6.64 0.70 12.27
CA CYS A 85 -6.68 -0.40 11.31
C CYS A 85 -6.74 -1.80 11.98
N GLU A 86 -7.04 -1.88 13.27
CA GLU A 86 -7.07 -3.14 14.04
C GLU A 86 -8.14 -4.11 13.50
N ALA A 87 -9.24 -3.57 12.95
CA ALA A 87 -10.29 -4.37 12.30
C ALA A 87 -9.78 -5.19 11.10
N PHE A 88 -8.66 -4.77 10.50
CA PHE A 88 -7.99 -5.47 9.39
C PHE A 88 -6.86 -6.40 9.86
N GLY A 89 -6.68 -6.54 11.18
CA GLY A 89 -5.73 -7.47 11.78
C GLY A 89 -4.34 -6.89 12.07
N HIS A 90 -4.12 -5.59 11.88
CA HIS A 90 -2.87 -4.92 12.29
C HIS A 90 -2.85 -4.71 13.81
N GLU A 91 -1.75 -5.06 14.47
CA GLU A 91 -1.62 -5.02 15.92
C GLU A 91 -0.64 -3.93 16.39
N ASN A 92 0.34 -3.56 15.56
CA ASN A 92 1.35 -2.54 15.87
C ASN A 92 1.82 -1.85 14.59
N LEU A 93 2.69 -0.85 14.72
CA LEU A 93 3.13 -0.04 13.58
C LEU A 93 3.91 -0.85 12.52
N LEU A 94 4.58 -1.94 12.89
CA LEU A 94 5.29 -2.80 11.91
C LEU A 94 4.30 -3.47 10.94
N ASP A 95 3.11 -3.82 11.41
CA ASP A 95 2.10 -4.52 10.62
C ASP A 95 1.64 -3.71 9.40
N CYS A 96 1.63 -2.38 9.51
CA CYS A 96 1.32 -1.48 8.39
C CYS A 96 2.29 -1.60 7.20
N PHE A 97 3.47 -2.19 7.42
CA PHE A 97 4.50 -2.37 6.39
C PHE A 97 4.61 -3.83 5.90
N VAL A 98 3.82 -4.76 6.48
CA VAL A 98 3.72 -6.16 6.02
C VAL A 98 2.88 -6.27 4.74
N ASP A 99 1.91 -5.36 4.59
CA ASP A 99 1.15 -5.15 3.37
C ASP A 99 1.41 -3.76 2.78
N ARG A 100 0.49 -3.23 1.98
CA ARG A 100 0.65 -1.94 1.29
C ARG A 100 0.07 -0.75 2.05
N HIS A 101 -0.50 -0.94 3.24
CA HIS A 101 -1.20 0.11 3.99
C HIS A 101 -0.30 1.31 4.29
N GLY A 102 0.97 1.09 4.67
CA GLY A 102 1.94 2.15 4.95
C GLY A 102 2.31 3.02 3.74
N ALA A 103 1.78 2.73 2.54
CA ALA A 103 1.98 3.55 1.35
C ALA A 103 0.96 4.70 1.20
N GLY A 104 -0.10 4.71 2.03
CA GLY A 104 -1.22 5.65 1.93
C GLY A 104 -2.41 5.08 1.15
#